data_AF-A0A9D0Y0X8-F1
#
_entry.id   AF-A0A9D0Y0X8-F1
#
_cell.length_a   1.000
_cell.length_b   1.000
_cell.length_c   1.000
_cell.angle_alpha   90.00
_cell.angle_beta   90.00
_cell.angle_gamma   90.00
#
_symmetry.space_group_name_H-M   'P 1'
#
loop_
_entity.id
_entity.type
_entity.pdbx_description
1 polymer ?
#
loop_
_entity_poly.entity_id
_entity_poly.type
_entity_poly.pdbx_seq_one_letter_code
_entity_poly.pdbx_strand_id
1 'polypeptide(L)' 'MAAEQKARSTYDNILNLVSDPDVTDPIKFLRQREINHYQRFGEALRNVTERLDADNFYYINPSLTGGKIKEKC' A
#
# COMPACT_ATOMS: atom_id res chain seq x y z
N MET A 1 -1.60 1.35 8.47
CA MET A 1 -2.52 0.21 8.39
C MET A 1 -3.32 -0.10 9.68
N ALA A 2 -3.31 0.75 10.71
CA ALA A 2 -4.12 0.52 11.93
C ALA A 2 -5.57 1.06 11.81
N ALA A 3 -5.79 2.15 11.07
CA ALA A 3 -7.11 2.75 10.87
C ALA A 3 -8.00 1.93 9.91
N GLU A 4 -7.40 1.33 8.87
CA GLU A 4 -8.11 0.53 7.85
C GLU A 4 -8.69 -0.77 8.42
N GLN A 5 -7.99 -1.43 9.35
CA GLN A 5 -8.53 -2.62 10.02
C GLN A 5 -9.73 -2.29 10.92
N LYS A 6 -9.75 -1.09 11.53
CA LYS A 6 -10.88 -0.64 12.37
C LYS A 6 -12.12 -0.32 11.52
N ALA A 7 -11.95 0.23 10.32
CA ALA A 7 -13.06 0.50 9.41
C ALA A 7 -13.69 -0.80 8.88
N ARG A 8 -12.87 -1.80 8.55
CA ARG A 8 -13.32 -3.08 7.97
C ARG A 8 -14.27 -3.86 8.88
N SER A 9 -13.92 -4.01 10.16
CA SER A 9 -14.81 -4.66 11.14
C SER A 9 -16.09 -3.88 11.38
N THR A 10 -16.04 -2.55 11.29
CA THR A 10 -17.23 -1.70 11.44
C THR A 10 -18.22 -1.91 10.29
N TYR A 11 -17.73 -1.98 9.05
CA TYR A 11 -18.59 -2.21 7.87
C TYR A 11 -19.15 -3.62 7.81
N ASP A 12 -18.34 -4.65 8.09
CA ASP A 12 -18.81 -6.03 8.10
C ASP A 12 -19.89 -6.25 9.20
N ASN A 13 -19.81 -5.56 10.35
CA ASN A 13 -20.84 -5.61 11.39
C ASN A 13 -22.15 -4.95 10.94
N ILE A 14 -22.09 -3.80 10.26
CA ILE A 14 -23.29 -3.10 9.77
C ILE A 14 -24.00 -3.93 8.69
N LEU A 15 -23.25 -4.53 7.77
CA LEU A 15 -23.80 -5.41 6.72
C LEU A 15 -24.48 -6.67 7.28
N ASN A 16 -24.06 -7.15 8.44
CA ASN A 16 -24.71 -8.28 9.13
C ASN A 16 -25.95 -7.87 9.93
N LEU A 17 -26.08 -6.59 10.29
CA LEU A 17 -27.20 -6.05 11.09
C LEU A 17 -28.32 -5.46 10.24
N VAL A 18 -28.04 -5.01 9.02
CA VAL A 18 -28.96 -4.24 8.17
C VAL A 18 -29.14 -4.92 6.82
N SER A 19 -30.40 -5.23 6.48
CA SER A 19 -30.81 -5.83 5.20
C SER A 19 -31.34 -4.81 4.20
N ASP A 20 -31.36 -3.52 4.55
CA ASP A 20 -31.91 -2.44 3.73
C ASP A 20 -30.97 -2.12 2.54
N PRO A 21 -31.40 -2.33 1.28
CA PRO A 21 -30.59 -2.09 0.10
C PRO A 21 -29.98 -0.68 0.03
N ASP A 22 -30.72 0.35 0.47
CA ASP A 22 -30.30 1.76 0.37
C ASP A 22 -29.09 2.08 1.27
N VAL A 23 -28.89 1.29 2.33
CA VAL A 23 -27.73 1.39 3.22
C VAL A 23 -26.62 0.44 2.79
N THR A 24 -26.98 -0.74 2.29
CA THR A 24 -26.04 -1.82 1.99
C THR A 24 -25.17 -1.51 0.78
N ASP A 25 -25.76 -0.94 -0.27
CA ASP A 25 -25.10 -0.69 -1.55
C ASP A 25 -24.02 0.41 -1.50
N PRO A 26 -24.21 1.57 -0.86
CA PRO A 26 -23.13 2.55 -0.70
C PRO A 26 -21.98 2.00 0.17
N ILE A 27 -22.26 1.15 1.16
CA ILE A 27 -21.22 0.52 2.00
C ILE A 27 -20.40 -0.50 1.18
N LYS A 28 -21.05 -1.32 0.34
CA LYS A 28 -20.35 -2.24 -0.58
C LYS A 28 -19.43 -1.49 -1.54
N PHE A 29 -19.89 -0.36 -2.09
CA PHE A 29 -19.08 0.50 -2.95
C PHE A 29 -17.81 1.00 -2.24
N LEU A 30 -17.95 1.51 -1.01
CA LEU A 30 -16.82 2.01 -0.22
C LEU A 30 -15.81 0.90 0.07
N ARG A 31 -16.28 -0.29 0.45
CA ARG A 31 -15.43 -1.47 0.69
C ARG A 31 -14.66 -1.90 -0.56
N GLN A 32 -15.32 -1.96 -1.71
CA GLN A 32 -14.67 -2.32 -2.97
C GLN A 32 -13.63 -1.26 -3.38
N ARG A 33 -13.93 0.02 -3.15
CA ARG A 33 -13.00 1.12 -3.44
C ARG A 33 -11.73 1.02 -2.60
N GLU A 34 -11.85 0.64 -1.34
CA GLU A 34 -10.71 0.46 -0.43
C GLU A 34 -9.79 -0.71 -0.87
N ILE A 35 -10.38 -1.84 -1.30
CA ILE A 35 -9.62 -2.97 -1.86
C ILE A 35 -8.83 -2.54 -3.11
N ASN A 36 -9.51 -1.86 -4.04
CA ASN A 36 -8.86 -1.36 -5.26
C ASN A 36 -7.76 -0.36 -4.94
N HIS A 37 -7.98 0.53 -3.97
CA HIS A 37 -6.99 1.51 -3.55
C HIS A 37 -5.74 0.82 -3.01
N TYR A 38 -5.89 -0.15 -2.12
CA TYR A 38 -4.75 -0.89 -1.57
C TYR A 38 -3.94 -1.63 -2.65
N GLN A 39 -4.62 -2.38 -3.53
CA GLN A 39 -3.95 -3.16 -4.57
C GLN A 39 -3.25 -2.26 -5.60
N ARG A 40 -3.96 -1.26 -6.13
CA ARG A 40 -3.41 -0.37 -7.16
C ARG A 40 -2.29 0.52 -6.62
N PHE A 41 -2.40 1.02 -5.39
CA PHE A 41 -1.30 1.77 -4.79
C PHE A 41 -0.09 0.88 -4.53
N GLY A 42 -0.29 -0.36 -4.09
CA GLY A 42 0.79 -1.33 -3.92
C GLY A 42 1.53 -1.61 -5.23
N GLU A 43 0.79 -1.84 -6.32
CA GLU A 43 1.36 -2.02 -7.67
C GLU A 43 2.10 -0.76 -8.15
N ALA A 44 1.52 0.43 -7.96
CA ALA A 44 2.15 1.68 -8.35
C ALA A 44 3.45 1.93 -7.57
N LEU A 45 3.44 1.71 -6.24
CA LEU A 45 4.63 1.82 -5.40
C LEU A 45 5.72 0.84 -5.85
N ARG A 46 5.36 -0.42 -6.10
CA ARG A 46 6.32 -1.42 -6.56
C ARG A 46 6.95 -1.04 -7.90
N ASN A 47 6.15 -0.60 -8.87
CA ASN A 47 6.67 -0.13 -10.16
C ASN A 47 7.61 1.09 -10.00
N VAL A 48 7.30 2.03 -9.11
CA VAL A 48 8.17 3.19 -8.85
C VAL A 48 9.47 2.76 -8.20
N THR A 49 9.43 1.89 -7.19
CA THR A 49 10.63 1.35 -6.54
C THR A 49 11.50 0.56 -7.51
N GLU A 50 10.91 -0.32 -8.33
CA GLU A 50 11.65 -1.09 -9.33
C GLU A 50 12.36 -0.18 -10.35
N ARG A 51 11.75 0.94 -10.74
CA ARG A 51 12.38 1.94 -11.62
C ARG A 51 13.44 2.77 -10.91
N LEU A 52 13.26 3.12 -9.64
CA LEU A 52 14.26 3.82 -8.83
C LEU A 52 15.49 2.96 -8.53
N ASP A 53 15.31 1.65 -8.31
CA ASP A 53 16.41 0.69 -8.16
C ASP A 53 17.18 0.47 -9.48
N ALA A 54 16.48 0.54 -10.62
CA ALA A 54 17.10 0.46 -11.95
C ALA A 54 17.87 1.74 -12.33
N ASP A 55 17.32 2.92 -12.00
CA ASP A 55 17.93 4.24 -12.23
C ASP A 55 18.72 4.72 -11.00
N ASN A 56 19.28 3.81 -10.20
CA ASN A 56 19.94 4.13 -8.93
C ASN A 56 21.17 5.04 -9.11
N PHE A 57 20.92 6.34 -9.26
CA PHE A 57 21.87 7.44 -9.34
C PHE A 57 22.75 7.52 -8.08
N TYR A 58 22.31 6.89 -6.98
CA TYR A 58 23.00 6.83 -5.71
C TYR A 58 23.76 5.52 -5.46
N TYR A 59 23.85 4.61 -6.42
CA TYR A 59 24.75 3.45 -6.30
C TYR A 59 26.20 3.88 -6.03
N ILE A 60 26.55 5.13 -6.37
CA ILE A 60 27.83 5.78 -6.10
C ILE A 60 27.63 7.03 -5.23
N ASN A 61 26.82 6.96 -4.17
CA ASN A 61 26.83 8.01 -3.15
C ASN A 61 27.71 7.57 -1.96
N PRO A 62 28.96 8.07 -1.83
CA PRO A 62 29.89 7.65 -0.78
C PRO A 62 29.42 8.01 0.64
N SER A 63 28.40 8.87 0.75
CA SER A 63 27.80 9.26 2.02
C SER A 63 26.73 8.28 2.53
N LEU A 64 26.20 7.41 1.66
CA LEU A 64 25.20 6.39 2.01
C LEU A 64 25.82 5.00 2.25
N THR A 65 26.95 4.69 1.60
CA THR A 65 27.75 3.51 1.91
C THR A 65 28.71 3.84 3.05
N GLY A 66 28.23 3.66 4.28
CA GLY A 66 29.06 3.68 5.48
C GLY A 66 30.36 2.91 5.24
N GLY A 67 31.48 3.62 5.34
CA GLY A 67 32.75 3.26 4.73
C GLY A 67 33.17 1.81 4.93
N LYS A 68 33.54 1.17 3.82
CA LYS A 68 34.62 0.19 3.68
C LYS A 68 34.75 -0.16 2.20
N ILE A 69 35.60 0.59 1.51
CA ILE A 69 36.15 0.16 0.22
C ILE A 69 36.99 -1.08 0.55
N LYS A 70 36.51 -2.27 0.19
CA LYS A 70 37.35 -3.46 0.21
C LYS A 70 38.34 -3.33 -0.94
N GLU A 71 39.57 -2.99 -0.58
CA GLU A 71 40.76 -3.06 -1.42
C GLU A 71 40.84 -4.47 -2.04
N LYS A 72 40.83 -4.55 -3.37
CA LYS A 72 41.15 -5.79 -4.09
C LYS A 72 42.66 -5.82 -4.30
N CYS A 73 43.33 -6.80 -3.67
CA CYS A 73 44.52 -7.44 -4.21
C CYS A 73 44.07 -8.61 -5.10
#